data_AF-A0A453KCV2-F1
#
_entry.id   AF-A0A453KCV2-F1
#
_cell.length_a   1.000
_cell.length_b   1.000
_cell.length_c   1.000
_cell.angle_alpha   90.00
_cell.angle_beta   90.00
_cell.angle_gamma   90.00
#
_symmetry.space_group_name_H-M   'P 1'
#
loop_
_entity.id
_entity.type
_entity.pdbx_description
1 polymer ?
#
loop_
_entity_poly.entity_id
_entity_poly.type
_entity_poly.pdbx_seq_one_letter_code
_entity_poly.pdbx_strand_id
1 'polypeptide(L)'
;ATDPTNTPMAAAADHQHGHIDKEKEKELLSSVVGDIRCYSGSDPLRPWLRGIRRLEGSLPPATLREKLPRFLQKCAEEFQDEPRYRDDPRYLRVWIQMVSHLLLYQTIAPADYARVSFCWGIY
;
A
#
# COMPACT_ATOMS: atom_id res chain seq x y z
N ALA A 1 28.85 47.41 -30.14
CA ALA A 1 28.20 46.10 -30.38
C ALA A 1 28.44 45.25 -29.15
N THR A 2 27.45 45.17 -28.26
CA THR A 2 27.50 44.36 -27.04
C THR A 2 26.47 43.25 -27.20
N ASP A 3 26.96 42.03 -27.32
CA ASP A 3 26.15 40.82 -27.14
C ASP A 3 25.98 40.59 -25.62
N PRO A 4 24.81 40.12 -25.15
CA PRO A 4 24.87 38.98 -24.25
C PRO A 4 23.69 38.00 -24.34
N THR A 5 24.08 36.73 -24.44
CA THR A 5 23.61 35.65 -23.56
C THR A 5 22.27 34.97 -23.90
N ASN A 6 22.42 33.82 -24.56
CA ASN A 6 21.54 32.65 -24.45
C ASN A 6 21.11 32.35 -23.01
N THR A 7 19.82 32.14 -22.78
CA THR A 7 19.31 31.28 -21.70
C THR A 7 17.97 30.66 -22.10
N PRO A 8 17.91 29.32 -22.18
CA PRO A 8 16.73 28.60 -21.71
C PRO A 8 17.17 27.42 -20.82
N MET A 9 17.38 27.66 -19.52
CA MET A 9 17.82 26.64 -18.55
C MET A 9 16.71 26.16 -17.59
N ALA A 10 15.46 26.61 -17.79
CA ALA A 10 14.34 26.33 -16.89
C ALA A 10 13.55 25.03 -17.19
N ALA A 11 13.83 24.33 -18.30
CA ALA A 11 12.99 23.19 -18.74
C ALA A 11 13.52 21.80 -18.34
N ALA A 12 14.74 21.68 -17.80
CA ALA A 12 15.35 20.37 -17.53
C ALA A 12 15.14 19.82 -16.10
N ALA A 13 14.66 20.65 -15.16
CA ALA A 13 14.53 20.25 -13.76
C ALA A 13 13.27 19.40 -13.45
N ASP A 14 12.25 19.44 -14.31
CA ASP A 14 10.93 18.88 -13.99
C ASP A 14 10.85 17.35 -14.21
N HIS A 15 11.70 16.79 -15.08
CA HIS A 15 11.67 15.35 -15.37
C HIS A 15 12.42 14.48 -14.36
N GLN A 16 13.43 15.01 -13.67
CA GLN A 16 14.20 14.23 -12.68
C GLN A 16 13.47 14.09 -11.34
N HIS A 17 12.67 15.09 -10.95
CA HIS A 17 11.96 15.09 -9.67
C HIS A 17 10.97 13.91 -9.56
N GLY A 18 10.13 13.72 -10.58
CA GLY A 18 9.16 12.61 -10.62
C GLY A 18 9.79 11.21 -10.73
N HIS A 19 11.02 11.09 -11.23
CA HIS A 19 11.75 9.81 -11.26
C HIS A 19 12.26 9.43 -9.86
N ILE A 20 12.77 10.41 -9.10
CA ILE A 20 13.30 10.20 -7.76
C ILE A 20 12.20 9.78 -6.79
N ASP A 21 10.99 10.35 -6.90
CA ASP A 21 9.89 10.00 -6.00
C ASP A 21 9.37 8.58 -6.24
N LYS A 22 9.23 8.15 -7.51
CA LYS A 22 8.81 6.78 -7.83
C LYS A 22 9.80 5.71 -7.34
N GLU A 23 11.10 5.98 -7.43
CA GLU A 23 12.11 5.05 -6.90
C GLU A 23 12.04 4.96 -5.37
N LYS A 24 11.84 6.08 -4.67
CA LYS A 24 11.63 6.07 -3.21
C LYS A 24 10.37 5.29 -2.81
N GLU A 25 9.26 5.45 -3.54
CA GLU A 25 8.03 4.68 -3.30
C GLU A 25 8.26 3.17 -3.46
N LYS A 26 8.99 2.78 -4.50
CA LYS A 26 9.34 1.38 -4.77
C LYS A 26 10.30 0.82 -3.72
N GLU A 27 11.30 1.58 -3.32
CA GLU A 27 12.22 1.23 -2.24
C GLU A 27 11.47 1.04 -0.93
N LEU A 28 10.54 1.94 -0.60
CA LEU A 28 9.68 1.83 0.57
C LEU A 28 8.86 0.53 0.55
N LEU A 29 8.18 0.24 -0.57
CA LEU A 29 7.41 -1.00 -0.72
C LEU A 29 8.31 -2.25 -0.59
N SER A 30 9.49 -2.21 -1.21
CA SER A 30 10.47 -3.29 -1.13
C SER A 30 10.97 -3.50 0.31
N SER A 31 11.27 -2.42 1.02
CA SER A 31 11.68 -2.45 2.43
C SER A 31 10.57 -3.04 3.31
N VAL A 32 9.31 -2.60 3.15
CA VAL A 32 8.17 -3.13 3.90
C VAL A 32 7.97 -4.63 3.66
N VAL A 33 8.04 -5.08 2.41
CA VAL A 33 7.93 -6.50 2.07
C VAL A 33 9.12 -7.29 2.62
N GLY A 34 10.33 -6.73 2.59
CA GLY A 34 11.51 -7.31 3.23
C GLY A 34 11.32 -7.51 4.73
N ASP A 35 10.83 -6.49 5.43
CA ASP A 35 10.54 -6.53 6.86
C ASP A 35 9.53 -7.64 7.21
N ILE A 36 8.52 -7.88 6.36
CA ILE A 36 7.55 -8.98 6.54
C ILE A 36 8.23 -10.34 6.36
N ARG A 37 9.00 -10.51 5.28
CA ARG A 37 9.63 -11.80 4.94
C ARG A 37 10.73 -12.21 5.91
N CYS A 38 11.43 -11.25 6.50
CA CYS A 38 12.52 -11.49 7.45
C CYS A 38 12.05 -11.49 8.92
N TYR A 39 10.75 -11.32 9.18
CA TYR A 39 10.22 -11.28 10.54
C TYR A 39 10.17 -12.69 11.17
N SER A 40 10.80 -12.84 12.33
CA SER A 40 10.86 -14.11 13.09
C SER A 40 10.13 -14.07 14.44
N GLY A 41 9.30 -13.04 14.67
CA GLY A 41 8.56 -12.88 15.92
C GLY A 41 7.31 -13.74 16.01
N SER A 42 6.78 -13.91 17.22
CA SER A 42 5.61 -14.78 17.54
C SER A 42 4.24 -14.27 17.07
N ASP A 43 4.19 -13.06 16.52
CA ASP A 43 2.98 -12.38 16.07
C ASP A 43 3.17 -11.91 14.63
N PRO A 44 2.92 -12.79 13.64
CA PRO A 44 3.15 -12.53 12.22
C PRO A 44 2.35 -11.34 11.67
N LEU A 45 1.26 -10.93 12.33
CA LEU A 45 0.49 -9.74 11.94
C LEU A 45 1.25 -8.42 12.17
N ARG A 46 2.21 -8.37 13.10
CA ARG A 46 2.94 -7.14 13.46
C ARG A 46 3.68 -6.46 12.29
N PRO A 47 4.49 -7.16 11.49
CA PRO A 47 5.18 -6.53 10.37
C PRO A 47 4.20 -5.94 9.34
N TRP A 48 3.04 -6.57 9.13
CA TRP A 48 1.99 -6.02 8.27
C TRP A 48 1.42 -4.71 8.80
N LEU A 49 1.04 -4.66 10.09
CA LEU A 49 0.54 -3.43 10.72
C LEU A 49 1.57 -2.30 10.67
N ARG A 50 2.85 -2.63 10.86
CA ARG A 50 3.96 -1.68 10.71
C ARG A 50 4.07 -1.20 9.26
N GLY A 51 3.96 -2.11 8.30
CA GLY A 51 3.93 -1.81 6.88
C GLY A 51 2.82 -0.83 6.52
N ILE A 52 1.58 -1.08 6.95
CA ILE A 52 0.43 -0.18 6.72
C ILE A 52 0.77 1.25 7.20
N ARG A 53 1.21 1.40 8.45
CA ARG A 53 1.57 2.72 9.01
C ARG A 53 2.68 3.41 8.25
N ARG A 54 3.69 2.66 7.78
CA ARG A 54 4.78 3.22 6.97
C ARG A 54 4.29 3.69 5.61
N LEU A 55 3.43 2.93 4.96
CA LEU A 55 2.84 3.31 3.68
C LEU A 55 1.97 4.56 3.84
N GLU A 56 1.08 4.59 4.83
CA GLU A 56 0.22 5.74 5.10
C GLU A 56 0.99 7.02 5.45
N GLY A 57 2.10 6.89 6.19
CA GLY A 57 2.91 8.03 6.63
C GLY A 57 3.91 8.53 5.58
N SER A 58 4.22 7.73 4.56
CA SER A 58 5.32 8.03 3.61
C SER A 58 4.86 8.17 2.16
N LEU A 59 3.76 7.51 1.76
CA LEU A 59 3.26 7.60 0.39
C LEU A 59 2.32 8.80 0.20
N PRO A 60 2.40 9.51 -0.94
CA PRO A 60 1.42 10.51 -1.31
C PRO A 60 0.00 9.91 -1.42
N PRO A 61 -1.08 10.68 -1.15
CA PRO A 61 -2.46 10.17 -1.19
C PRO A 61 -2.86 9.50 -2.50
N ALA A 62 -2.35 9.96 -3.64
CA ALA A 62 -2.63 9.36 -4.95
C ALA A 62 -2.05 7.94 -5.06
N THR A 63 -0.77 7.76 -4.74
CA THR A 63 -0.09 6.46 -4.75
C THR A 63 -0.64 5.53 -3.67
N LEU A 64 -0.93 6.08 -2.48
CA LEU A 64 -1.49 5.30 -1.38
C LEU A 64 -2.84 4.67 -1.77
N ARG A 65 -3.71 5.42 -2.44
CA ARG A 65 -5.00 4.90 -2.95
C ARG A 65 -4.84 3.75 -3.94
N GLU A 66 -3.74 3.69 -4.67
CA GLU A 66 -3.45 2.63 -5.62
C GLU A 66 -2.82 1.39 -4.96
N LYS A 67 -1.81 1.60 -4.11
CA LYS A 67 -0.96 0.52 -3.57
C LYS A 67 -1.50 -0.08 -2.27
N LEU A 68 -2.12 0.73 -1.41
CA LEU A 68 -2.59 0.29 -0.10
C LEU A 68 -3.68 -0.79 -0.18
N PRO A 69 -4.71 -0.69 -1.04
CA PRO A 69 -5.74 -1.74 -1.12
C PRO A 69 -5.15 -3.11 -1.47
N ARG A 70 -4.16 -3.15 -2.37
CA ARG A 70 -3.45 -4.39 -2.73
C ARG A 70 -2.63 -4.95 -1.58
N PHE A 71 -1.98 -4.08 -0.80
CA PHE A 71 -1.22 -4.49 0.37
C PHE A 71 -2.15 -5.05 1.47
N LEU A 72 -3.27 -4.37 1.74
CA LEU A 72 -4.28 -4.82 2.70
C LEU A 72 -4.92 -6.15 2.27
N GLN A 73 -5.20 -6.32 0.98
CA GLN A 73 -5.69 -7.58 0.42
C GLN A 73 -4.71 -8.73 0.70
N LYS A 74 -3.41 -8.51 0.46
CA LYS A 74 -2.39 -9.53 0.76
C LYS A 74 -2.29 -9.83 2.24
N CYS A 75 -2.43 -8.83 3.11
CA CYS A 75 -2.51 -9.03 4.55
C CYS A 75 -3.73 -9.91 4.93
N ALA A 76 -4.90 -9.66 4.33
CA ALA A 76 -6.08 -10.47 4.59
C ALA A 76 -5.92 -11.91 4.09
N GLU A 77 -5.37 -12.10 2.88
CA GLU A 77 -5.08 -13.42 2.31
C GLU A 77 -4.13 -14.26 3.19
N GLU A 78 -3.15 -13.62 3.84
CA GLU A 78 -2.18 -14.30 4.71
C GLU A 78 -2.81 -14.81 6.02
N PHE A 79 -3.78 -14.09 6.58
CA PHE A 79 -4.36 -14.38 7.91
C PHE A 79 -5.79 -14.93 7.86
N GLN A 80 -6.38 -15.12 6.68
CA GLN A 80 -7.77 -15.59 6.54
C GLN A 80 -8.03 -16.95 7.20
N ASP A 81 -7.04 -17.85 7.16
CA ASP A 81 -7.16 -19.21 7.69
C ASP A 81 -6.64 -19.34 9.14
N GLU A 82 -6.17 -18.26 9.75
CA GLU A 82 -5.55 -18.27 11.07
C GLU A 82 -6.60 -17.88 12.15
N PRO A 83 -7.13 -18.85 12.93
CA PRO A 83 -8.25 -18.61 13.84
C PRO A 83 -7.92 -17.60 14.93
N ARG A 84 -6.63 -17.50 15.30
CA ARG A 84 -6.12 -16.57 16.31
C ARG A 84 -6.43 -15.10 15.97
N TYR A 85 -6.53 -14.75 14.69
CA TYR A 85 -6.75 -13.37 14.25
C TYR A 85 -8.21 -13.04 13.90
N ARG A 86 -9.10 -14.04 13.88
CA ARG A 86 -10.51 -13.88 13.50
C ARG A 86 -11.22 -12.80 14.33
N ASP A 87 -10.98 -12.80 15.63
CA ASP A 87 -11.57 -11.83 16.57
C ASP A 87 -10.55 -10.79 17.07
N ASP A 88 -9.37 -10.71 16.44
CA ASP A 88 -8.34 -9.76 16.83
C ASP A 88 -8.72 -8.35 16.31
N PRO A 89 -8.89 -7.35 17.20
CA PRO A 89 -9.32 -6.00 16.80
C PRO A 89 -8.32 -5.32 15.85
N ARG A 90 -7.04 -5.74 15.87
CA ARG A 90 -6.02 -5.22 14.96
C ARG A 90 -6.26 -5.72 13.54
N TYR A 91 -6.59 -6.99 13.38
CA TYR A 91 -6.91 -7.58 12.07
C TYR A 91 -8.24 -7.05 11.54
N LEU A 92 -9.27 -6.96 12.40
CA LEU A 92 -10.56 -6.37 12.03
C LEU A 92 -10.41 -4.94 11.51
N ARG A 93 -9.52 -4.14 12.10
CA ARG A 93 -9.22 -2.78 11.59
C ARG A 93 -8.63 -2.79 10.18
N VAL A 94 -7.67 -3.68 9.92
CA VAL A 94 -7.08 -3.86 8.57
C VAL A 94 -8.17 -4.22 7.57
N TRP A 95 -9.06 -5.13 7.94
CA TRP A 95 -10.15 -5.58 7.10
C TRP A 95 -11.18 -4.48 6.82
N ILE A 96 -11.61 -3.75 7.84
CA ILE A 96 -12.51 -2.59 7.69
C ILE A 96 -11.87 -1.54 6.79
N GLN A 97 -10.57 -1.28 6.96
CA GLN A 97 -9.86 -0.33 6.12
C GLN A 97 -9.85 -0.80 4.66
N MET A 98 -9.55 -2.07 4.40
CA MET A 98 -9.60 -2.67 3.06
C MET A 98 -10.99 -2.49 2.43
N VAL A 99 -12.05 -2.87 3.13
CA VAL A 99 -13.44 -2.75 2.66
C VAL A 99 -13.80 -1.29 2.42
N SER A 100 -13.41 -0.39 3.32
CA SER A 100 -13.65 1.05 3.16
C SER A 100 -12.99 1.60 1.88
N HIS A 101 -11.75 1.19 1.59
CA HIS A 101 -11.09 1.58 0.34
C HIS A 101 -11.80 1.00 -0.89
N LEU A 102 -12.25 -0.25 -0.85
CA LEU A 102 -12.99 -0.86 -1.96
C LEU A 102 -14.33 -0.17 -2.21
N LEU A 103 -15.08 0.17 -1.15
CA LEU A 103 -16.39 0.81 -1.25
C LEU A 103 -16.32 2.28 -1.70
N LEU A 104 -15.23 2.98 -1.40
CA LEU A 104 -15.08 4.42 -1.70
C LEU A 104 -14.42 4.72 -3.04
N TYR A 105 -13.69 3.77 -3.65
CA TYR A 105 -12.77 4.10 -4.74
C TYR A 105 -12.99 3.42 -6.10
N GLN A 106 -13.93 2.49 -6.33
CA GLN A 106 -14.40 2.08 -7.70
C GLN A 106 -15.59 1.08 -7.71
N THR A 107 -16.32 1.09 -8.84
CA THR A 107 -17.15 0.00 -9.42
C THR A 107 -16.47 -1.35 -9.27
N ILE A 108 -17.03 -2.26 -8.48
CA ILE A 108 -16.38 -3.51 -8.16
C ILE A 108 -16.32 -4.41 -9.41
N ALA A 109 -15.12 -4.86 -9.80
CA ALA A 109 -15.00 -6.03 -10.67
C ALA A 109 -15.51 -7.26 -9.88
N PRO A 110 -16.45 -8.08 -10.42
CA PRO A 110 -17.09 -9.18 -9.67
C PRO A 110 -16.11 -10.15 -8.98
N ALA A 111 -14.91 -10.32 -9.54
CA ALA A 111 -13.87 -11.20 -9.02
C ALA A 111 -13.29 -10.76 -7.67
N ASP A 112 -13.33 -9.46 -7.35
CA ASP A 112 -12.83 -8.94 -6.08
C ASP A 112 -13.89 -9.07 -4.97
N TYR A 113 -15.19 -9.08 -5.31
CA TYR A 113 -16.28 -9.30 -4.33
C TYR A 113 -16.30 -10.74 -3.81
N ALA A 114 -16.08 -11.72 -4.68
CA ALA A 114 -16.05 -13.14 -4.32
C ALA A 114 -14.94 -13.48 -3.32
N ARG A 115 -13.81 -12.76 -3.35
CA ARG A 115 -12.70 -12.92 -2.39
C ARG A 115 -13.02 -12.33 -1.02
N VAL A 116 -13.77 -11.23 -0.96
CA VAL A 116 -14.18 -10.62 0.31
C VAL A 116 -15.27 -11.45 1.00
N SER A 117 -16.17 -12.09 0.25
CA SER A 117 -17.17 -13.02 0.81
C SER A 117 -16.59 -14.27 1.46
N PHE A 118 -15.43 -14.75 0.98
CA PHE A 118 -14.78 -15.96 1.52
C PHE A 118 -14.22 -15.77 2.94
N CYS A 119 -13.72 -14.57 3.25
CA CYS A 119 -13.16 -14.23 4.57
C CYS A 119 -14.19 -14.22 5.72
N TRP A 120 -15.49 -14.26 5.43
CA TRP A 120 -16.54 -14.25 6.46
C TRP A 120 -17.44 -15.50 6.47
N GLY A 121 -17.12 -16.51 5.64
CA GLY A 121 -17.93 -17.72 5.59
C GLY A 121 -19.39 -17.45 5.25
N ILE A 122 -19.67 -16.48 4.36
CA ILE A 122 -20.97 -16.43 3.69
C ILE A 122 -20.96 -17.50 2.59
N TYR A 123 -20.93 -18.75 3.00
CA TYR A 123 -21.42 -19.96 2.33
C TYR A 123 -21.31 -21.15 3.29
#